data_AF-A0A4S8K7A5-F1
#
_entry.id   AF-A0A4S8K7A5-F1
#
_cell.length_a   1.000
_cell.length_b   1.000
_cell.length_c   1.000
_cell.angle_alpha   90.00
_cell.angle_beta   90.00
_cell.angle_gamma   90.00
#
_symmetry.space_group_name_H-M   'P 1'
#
loop_
_entity.id
_entity.type
_entity.pdbx_description
1 polymer ?
#
loop_
_entity_poly.entity_id
_entity_poly.type
_entity_poly.pdbx_seq_one_letter_code
_entity_poly.pdbx_strand_id
1 'polypeptide(L)'
;MRRAFLFAAVLVALAFAMATSIPITGDHIASEEKLWDLYGRWQSHHGVSRSFDEKRIRFDVFKENANYVFASNKIAKPYKLSLNKFGDMAREELKRTYAGTRIRRRSTLRGSASLKGCRHCYQCKAFQSSA
;
A
#
# COMPACT_ATOMS: atom_id res chain seq x y z
N MET A 1 -4.11 -15.93 -41.66
CA MET A 1 -3.27 -16.68 -40.71
C MET A 1 -2.22 -15.80 -40.01
N ARG A 2 -1.27 -15.15 -40.71
CA ARG A 2 -0.22 -14.30 -40.08
C ARG A 2 -0.73 -13.21 -39.11
N ARG A 3 -1.82 -12.52 -39.45
CA ARG A 3 -2.43 -11.50 -38.56
C ARG A 3 -2.97 -12.10 -37.26
N ALA A 4 -3.56 -13.29 -37.30
CA ALA A 4 -4.05 -14.00 -36.11
C ALA A 4 -2.88 -14.41 -35.20
N PHE A 5 -1.75 -14.82 -35.76
CA PHE A 5 -0.52 -15.08 -35.00
C PHE A 5 0.05 -13.81 -34.35
N LEU A 6 -0.01 -12.66 -35.04
CA LEU A 6 0.40 -11.37 -34.46
C LEU A 6 -0.52 -10.93 -33.31
N PHE A 7 -1.84 -11.04 -33.48
CA PHE A 7 -2.79 -10.75 -32.41
C PHE A 7 -2.60 -11.68 -31.21
N ALA A 8 -2.41 -12.99 -31.45
CA ALA A 8 -2.11 -13.94 -30.39
C ALA A 8 -0.79 -13.59 -29.67
N ALA A 9 0.27 -13.22 -30.40
CA ALA A 9 1.54 -12.81 -29.81
C ALA A 9 1.42 -11.54 -28.97
N VAL A 10 0.64 -10.55 -29.41
CA VAL A 10 0.37 -9.32 -28.65
C VAL A 10 -0.45 -9.63 -27.39
N LEU A 11 -1.45 -10.51 -27.47
CA LEU A 11 -2.24 -10.93 -26.31
C LEU A 11 -1.40 -11.72 -25.28
N VAL A 12 -0.48 -12.57 -25.74
CA VAL A 12 0.47 -13.29 -24.88
C VAL A 12 1.45 -12.32 -24.22
N ALA A 13 1.97 -11.33 -24.95
CA ALA A 13 2.84 -10.30 -24.40
C ALA A 13 2.12 -9.42 -23.36
N LEU A 14 0.86 -9.03 -23.63
CA LEU A 14 0.00 -8.31 -22.69
C LEU A 14 -0.31 -9.15 -21.44
N ALA A 15 -0.56 -10.46 -21.59
CA ALA A 15 -0.81 -11.34 -20.45
C ALA A 15 0.43 -11.46 -19.54
N PHE A 16 1.64 -11.47 -20.11
CA PHE A 16 2.88 -11.51 -19.33
C PHE A 16 3.15 -10.20 -18.58
N ALA A 17 2.64 -9.06 -19.08
CA ALA A 17 2.78 -7.76 -18.43
C ALA A 17 1.92 -7.61 -17.15
N MET A 18 0.96 -8.50 -16.89
CA MET A 18 -0.01 -8.37 -15.79
C MET A 18 0.43 -9.04 -14.47
N ALA A 19 1.65 -9.56 -14.38
CA ALA A 19 2.12 -10.32 -13.22
C ALA A 19 3.25 -9.62 -12.45
N THR A 20 3.06 -8.37 -12.03
CA THR A 20 4.14 -7.56 -11.43
C THR A 20 3.81 -7.22 -9.97
N SER A 21 3.63 -8.24 -9.14
CA SER A 21 3.67 -8.08 -7.67
C SER A 21 4.76 -8.98 -7.12
N ILE A 22 5.73 -8.38 -6.43
CA ILE A 22 6.83 -9.13 -5.82
C ILE A 22 6.26 -9.92 -4.62
N PRO A 23 6.26 -11.27 -4.66
CA PRO A 23 5.76 -12.06 -3.54
C PRO A 23 6.71 -11.92 -2.35
N ILE A 24 6.14 -11.66 -1.15
CA ILE A 24 6.91 -11.62 0.09
C ILE A 24 6.81 -13.00 0.76
N THR A 25 7.88 -13.77 0.62
CA THR A 25 8.08 -15.03 1.33
C THR A 25 8.70 -14.77 2.71
N GLY A 26 8.44 -15.66 3.68
CA GLY A 26 9.03 -15.58 5.03
C GLY A 26 10.55 -15.54 5.02
N ASP A 27 11.19 -16.17 4.03
CA ASP A 27 12.64 -16.17 3.84
C ASP A 27 13.23 -14.76 3.67
N HIS A 28 12.50 -13.84 3.05
CA HIS A 28 12.97 -12.47 2.87
C HIS A 28 13.04 -11.71 4.19
N ILE A 29 12.14 -12.02 5.12
CA ILE A 29 12.04 -11.35 6.43
C ILE A 29 13.01 -11.95 7.44
N ALA A 30 13.44 -13.20 7.24
CA ALA A 30 14.35 -13.89 8.14
C ALA A 30 15.78 -13.32 8.16
N SER A 31 16.20 -12.57 7.13
CA SER A 31 17.53 -11.97 7.05
C SER A 31 17.48 -10.55 6.51
N GLU A 32 18.21 -9.65 7.15
CA GLU A 32 18.34 -8.25 6.70
C GLU A 32 18.96 -8.14 5.30
N GLU A 33 19.91 -9.03 4.97
CA GLU A 33 20.54 -9.08 3.64
C GLU A 33 19.51 -9.39 2.54
N LYS A 34 18.60 -10.34 2.81
CA LYS A 34 17.52 -10.70 1.87
C LYS A 34 16.46 -9.60 1.75
N LEU A 35 16.21 -8.86 2.83
CA LEU A 35 15.38 -7.66 2.81
C LEU A 35 16.01 -6.54 1.97
N TRP A 36 17.34 -6.41 2.01
CA TRP A 36 18.06 -5.45 1.17
C TRP A 36 17.98 -5.80 -0.31
N ASP A 37 18.13 -7.08 -0.68
CA ASP A 37 17.88 -7.56 -2.05
C ASP A 37 16.44 -7.27 -2.49
N LEU A 38 15.46 -7.59 -1.62
CA LEU A 38 14.05 -7.31 -1.87
C LEU A 38 13.80 -5.81 -2.10
N TYR A 39 14.46 -4.95 -1.33
CA TYR A 39 14.39 -3.51 -1.48
C TYR A 39 14.94 -3.05 -2.83
N GLY A 40 16.10 -3.56 -3.26
CA GLY A 40 16.66 -3.25 -4.59
C GLY A 40 15.76 -3.70 -5.75
N ARG A 41 15.16 -4.90 -5.63
CA ARG A 41 14.18 -5.41 -6.59
C ARG A 41 12.91 -4.56 -6.62
N TRP A 42 12.42 -4.16 -5.45
CA TRP A 42 11.27 -3.27 -5.32
C TRP A 42 11.53 -1.88 -5.92
N GLN A 43 12.70 -1.29 -5.68
CA GLN A 43 13.12 -0.02 -6.27
C GLN A 43 13.13 -0.09 -7.80
N SER A 44 13.74 -1.15 -8.35
CA SER A 44 13.82 -1.38 -9.80
C SER A 44 12.42 -1.59 -10.40
N HIS A 45 11.57 -2.35 -9.72
CA HIS A 45 10.22 -2.66 -10.16
C HIS A 45 9.29 -1.44 -10.19
N HIS A 46 9.38 -0.55 -9.19
CA HIS A 46 8.53 0.65 -9.10
C HIS A 46 9.20 1.92 -9.64
N GLY A 47 10.43 1.81 -10.17
CA GLY A 47 11.18 2.96 -10.70
C GLY A 47 11.57 3.99 -9.64
N VAL A 48 11.76 3.56 -8.38
CA VAL A 48 12.06 4.45 -7.25
C VAL A 48 13.57 4.60 -7.11
N SER A 49 14.08 5.78 -7.46
CA SER A 49 15.48 6.16 -7.22
C SER A 49 15.58 7.10 -6.01
N ARG A 50 16.50 6.82 -5.09
CA ARG A 50 16.78 7.60 -3.87
C ARG A 50 18.27 7.88 -3.77
N SER A 51 18.64 9.00 -3.14
CA SER A 51 20.05 9.30 -2.86
C SER A 51 20.66 8.26 -1.92
N PHE A 52 21.99 8.15 -1.92
CA PHE A 52 22.70 7.18 -1.09
C PHE A 52 22.44 7.41 0.41
N ASP A 53 22.41 8.67 0.84
CA ASP A 53 22.20 9.04 2.23
C ASP A 53 20.77 8.72 2.70
N GLU A 54 19.77 8.95 1.85
CA GLU A 54 18.37 8.64 2.17
C GLU A 54 18.08 7.14 2.14
N LYS A 55 18.81 6.36 1.33
CA LYS A 55 18.53 4.93 1.15
C LYS A 55 18.51 4.16 2.46
N ARG A 56 19.43 4.45 3.38
CA ARG A 56 19.52 3.73 4.65
C ARG A 56 18.34 4.03 5.57
N ILE A 57 17.96 5.31 5.69
CA ILE A 57 16.80 5.75 6.49
C ILE A 57 15.50 5.17 5.91
N ARG A 58 15.36 5.23 4.58
CA ARG A 58 14.18 4.71 3.86
C ARG A 58 14.09 3.18 3.90
N PHE A 59 15.24 2.51 3.97
CA PHE A 59 15.29 1.06 4.13
C PHE A 59 14.72 0.62 5.49
N ASP A 60 14.96 1.37 6.57
CA ASP A 60 14.38 1.04 7.88
C ASP A 60 12.84 1.11 7.86
N VAL A 61 12.28 2.15 7.23
CA VAL A 61 10.83 2.26 6.99
C VAL A 61 10.32 1.12 6.11
N PHE A 62 11.08 0.75 5.08
CA PHE A 62 10.74 -0.37 4.21
C PHE A 62 10.70 -1.71 4.95
N LYS A 63 11.64 -1.97 5.88
CA LYS A 63 11.63 -3.17 6.73
C LYS A 63 10.33 -3.27 7.52
N GLU A 64 9.91 -2.19 8.16
CA GLU A 64 8.67 -2.14 8.94
C GLU A 64 7.44 -2.41 8.05
N ASN A 65 7.38 -1.78 6.87
CA ASN A 65 6.29 -1.97 5.93
C ASN A 65 6.23 -3.40 5.36
N ALA A 66 7.38 -4.00 4.99
CA ALA A 66 7.45 -5.36 4.48
C ALA A 66 6.98 -6.38 5.54
N ASN A 67 7.43 -6.20 6.79
CA ASN A 67 6.98 -7.00 7.94
C ASN A 67 5.48 -6.87 8.17
N TYR A 68 4.94 -5.66 8.09
CA TYR A 68 3.52 -5.40 8.25
C TYR A 68 2.67 -6.10 7.17
N VAL A 69 3.11 -6.05 5.91
CA VAL A 69 2.44 -6.72 4.80
C VAL A 69 2.42 -8.24 5.01
N PHE A 70 3.57 -8.83 5.36
CA PHE A 70 3.67 -10.27 5.60
C PHE A 70 2.82 -10.72 6.80
N ALA A 71 2.89 -10.00 7.92
CA ALA A 71 2.07 -10.30 9.10
C ALA A 71 0.57 -10.15 8.80
N SER A 72 0.18 -9.11 8.06
CA SER A 72 -1.21 -8.88 7.68
C SER A 72 -1.76 -9.93 6.73
N ASN A 73 -0.91 -10.46 5.83
CA ASN A 73 -1.29 -11.51 4.88
C ASN A 73 -1.36 -12.90 5.53
N LYS A 74 -0.70 -13.13 6.66
CA LYS A 74 -0.89 -14.34 7.46
C LYS A 74 -2.29 -14.43 8.06
N ILE A 75 -2.90 -13.29 8.36
CA ILE A 75 -4.27 -13.22 8.86
C ILE A 75 -5.21 -13.35 7.66
N ALA A 76 -6.19 -14.25 7.73
CA ALA A 76 -7.19 -14.43 6.67
C ALA A 76 -8.11 -13.19 6.58
N LYS A 77 -7.72 -12.24 5.74
CA LYS A 77 -8.50 -11.03 5.40
C LYS A 77 -9.11 -11.19 4.00
N PRO A 78 -10.24 -10.50 3.72
CA PRO A 78 -10.86 -10.53 2.38
C PRO A 78 -10.00 -9.84 1.30
N TYR A 79 -8.88 -9.23 1.68
CA TYR A 79 -7.92 -8.59 0.77
C TYR A 79 -6.49 -9.00 1.15
N LYS A 80 -5.60 -8.96 0.16
CA LYS A 80 -4.15 -9.16 0.35
C LYS A 80 -3.44 -7.83 0.20
N LEU A 81 -2.48 -7.57 1.07
CA LEU A 81 -1.58 -6.43 0.94
C LEU A 81 -0.37 -6.82 0.09
N SER A 82 0.17 -5.86 -0.65
CA SER A 82 1.42 -6.00 -1.40
C SER A 82 2.29 -4.76 -1.20
N LEU A 83 3.59 -4.89 -1.47
CA LEU A 83 4.51 -3.75 -1.52
C LEU A 83 4.21 -2.92 -2.76
N ASN A 84 3.49 -1.81 -2.54
CA ASN A 84 3.19 -0.81 -3.53
C ASN A 84 4.35 0.20 -3.68
N LYS A 85 4.18 1.22 -4.54
CA LYS A 85 5.17 2.29 -4.74
C LYS A 85 5.49 3.15 -3.50
N PHE A 86 4.72 2.98 -2.42
CA PHE A 86 4.89 3.68 -1.15
C PHE A 86 5.57 2.80 -0.09
N GLY A 87 6.20 1.70 -0.49
CA GLY A 87 6.88 0.77 0.41
C GLY A 87 7.96 1.42 1.29
N ASP A 88 8.55 2.54 0.87
CA ASP A 88 9.57 3.31 1.62
C ASP A 88 9.02 4.54 2.35
N MET A 89 7.69 4.68 2.42
CA MET A 89 7.01 5.83 2.99
C MET A 89 6.33 5.45 4.31
N ALA A 90 6.51 6.28 5.33
CA ALA A 90 5.83 6.07 6.60
C ALA A 90 4.34 6.38 6.45
N ARG A 91 3.48 5.74 7.25
CA ARG A 91 2.03 5.91 7.17
C ARG A 91 1.58 7.36 7.34
N GLU A 92 2.22 8.09 8.24
CA GLU A 92 1.94 9.48 8.57
C GLU A 92 2.39 10.42 7.46
N GLU A 93 3.53 10.12 6.82
CA GLU A 93 4.02 10.83 5.63
C GLU A 93 3.09 10.60 4.44
N LEU A 94 2.69 9.35 4.19
CA LEU A 94 1.72 8.99 3.16
C LEU A 94 0.40 9.75 3.38
N LYS A 95 -0.08 9.80 4.63
CA LYS A 95 -1.32 10.49 4.96
C LYS A 95 -1.24 11.99 4.74
N ARG A 96 -0.14 12.62 5.15
CA ARG A 96 0.09 14.07 4.96
C ARG A 96 0.18 14.45 3.49
N THR A 97 0.89 13.64 2.69
CA THR A 97 1.15 13.95 1.28
C THR A 97 -0.03 13.60 0.37
N TYR A 98 -0.68 12.46 0.57
CA TYR A 98 -1.68 11.92 -0.37
C TYR A 98 -3.10 11.87 0.19
N ALA A 99 -3.27 11.68 1.51
CA ALA A 99 -4.60 11.58 2.12
C ALA A 99 -5.11 12.91 2.70
N GLY A 100 -4.44 14.02 2.38
CA GLY A 100 -4.86 15.38 2.71
C GLY A 100 -6.12 15.77 1.93
N THR A 101 -7.28 15.30 2.37
CA THR A 101 -8.54 15.78 1.83
C THR A 101 -8.78 17.20 2.33
N ARG A 102 -8.75 18.18 1.41
CA ARG A 102 -9.47 19.44 1.62
C ARG A 102 -10.95 19.13 1.56
N ILE A 103 -11.49 18.46 2.58
CA ILE A 103 -12.93 18.43 2.80
C ILE A 103 -13.28 19.87 3.15
N ARG A 104 -13.49 20.69 2.11
CA ARG A 104 -14.29 21.90 2.23
C ARG A 104 -15.62 21.35 2.71
N ARG A 105 -15.87 21.43 4.01
CA ARG A 105 -17.22 21.33 4.56
C ARG A 105 -18.00 22.41 3.82
N ARG A 106 -18.60 22.05 2.69
CA ARG A 106 -19.55 22.91 2.02
C ARG A 106 -20.71 22.91 2.99
N SER A 107 -20.77 23.95 3.82
CA SER A 107 -21.89 24.25 4.70
C SER A 107 -23.09 24.59 3.83
N THR A 108 -23.62 23.60 3.12
CA THR A 108 -24.88 23.65 2.39
C THR A 108 -25.76 22.56 2.96
N LEU A 109 -26.06 22.70 4.24
CA LEU A 109 -27.39 22.41 4.76
C LEU A 109 -27.78 23.65 5.59
N ARG A 110 -28.01 24.76 4.89
CA ARG A 110 -28.91 25.82 5.36
C ARG A 110 -30.32 25.26 5.19
N GLY A 111 -30.64 24.33 6.08
CA GLY A 111 -31.95 23.73 6.28
C GLY A 111 -32.10 23.63 7.78
N SER A 112 -32.66 24.67 8.37
CA SER A 112 -32.97 24.78 9.79
C SER A 112 -34.03 23.73 10.13
N ALA A 113 -33.61 22.51 10.40
CA ALA A 113 -34.45 21.52 11.06
C ALA A 113 -33.83 21.23 12.42
N SER A 114 -34.43 21.86 13.41
CA SER A 114 -34.26 21.56 14.83
C SER A 114 -34.36 20.06 15.07
N LEU A 115 -33.22 19.41 15.28
CA LEU A 115 -33.14 18.17 16.03
C LEU A 115 -32.32 18.44 17.29
N LYS A 116 -33.05 18.88 18.32
CA LYS A 116 -32.61 18.78 19.70
C LYS A 116 -32.30 17.30 19.97
N GLY A 117 -31.06 17.01 20.34
CA GLY A 117 -30.72 15.73 20.97
C GLY A 117 -29.91 14.76 20.12
N CYS A 118 -28.63 15.05 19.94
CA CYS A 118 -27.58 14.03 19.96
C CYS A 118 -26.38 14.58 20.74
N ARG A 119 -26.51 14.68 22.07
CA ARG A 119 -25.35 14.66 22.95
C ARG A 119 -24.85 13.22 22.97
N HIS A 120 -23.68 12.97 22.39
CA HIS A 120 -22.80 11.80 22.47
C HIS A 120 -22.33 11.37 21.07
N CYS A 121 -21.22 11.96 20.61
CA CYS A 121 -20.38 11.31 19.62
C CYS A 121 -19.25 10.60 20.36
N TYR A 122 -19.60 9.52 21.08
CA TYR A 122 -18.60 8.50 21.43
C TYR A 122 -18.72 7.42 20.38
N GLN A 123 -17.86 7.46 19.36
CA GLN A 123 -17.35 6.26 18.69
C GLN A 123 -16.28 6.62 17.65
N CYS A 124 -15.10 6.95 18.16
CA CYS A 124 -13.85 6.51 17.54
C CYS A 124 -13.21 5.48 18.47
N LYS A 125 -13.82 4.29 18.57
CA LYS A 125 -13.18 3.06 19.07
C LYS A 125 -14.07 1.88 18.68
N ALA A 126 -13.70 1.23 17.58
CA ALA A 126 -14.04 -0.16 17.30
C ALA A 126 -12.99 -0.70 16.31
N PHE A 127 -11.77 -0.92 16.81
CA PHE A 127 -10.87 -1.92 16.23
C PHE A 127 -9.91 -2.46 17.31
N GLN A 128 -10.44 -3.34 18.15
CA GLN A 128 -9.75 -4.37 18.92
C GLN A 128 -10.89 -5.29 19.41
N SER A 129 -11.14 -6.36 18.66
CA SER A 129 -10.75 -7.74 19.00
C SER A 129 -11.45 -8.28 20.24
N SER A 130 -12.28 -9.29 20.01
CA SER A 130 -12.72 -10.26 21.00
C SER A 130 -11.53 -10.89 21.73
N ALA A 131 -11.68 -11.02 23.04
CA ALA A 131 -11.40 -12.21 23.85
C ALA A 131 -12.47 -12.25 24.94
#